data_AF-A0A8C9VV12-F1
#
_entry.id   AF-A0A8C9VV12-F1
#
_cell.length_a   1.000
_cell.length_b   1.000
_cell.length_c   1.000
_cell.angle_alpha   90.00
_cell.angle_beta   90.00
_cell.angle_gamma   90.00
#
_symmetry.space_group_name_H-M   'P 1'
#
loop_
_entity.id
_entity.type
_entity.pdbx_description
1 polymer ?
#
loop_
_entity_poly.entity_id
_entity_poly.type
_entity_poly.pdbx_seq_one_letter_code
_entity_poly.pdbx_strand_id
1 'polypeptide(L)'
;MTLLALLFVLYLLLAPNAAQQSCPQGCRCEAANKVQCQGETISEFPASLPTTTSNLYFGNTNISILKPSNFEQLSNALIHFCMNASQLREVEPNTFDQTRHLISLSLIGTKLKHLLDRLFMKLESLETLLLSDNDIGRVSPETFRGLGKLKKLSLSGNVLQEIPQGTFDDLLELEYLSLRQNKIQHLPGSLFSKLENLRKLFLSKNQLSRLSEGLFLNLRNLEQLTVFENRLESLGTGLLDFLNGTEEVVLTQNPWRCDQDILPLRDWLLGHQSKVKNLSTLVCLSPPTLKGTRIVDLTTKVLRLTERWINFV
;
A
#
# COMPACT_ATOMS: atom_id res chain seq x y z
N MET A 1 59.78 32.03 -13.09
CA MET A 1 58.84 31.04 -12.53
C MET A 1 59.37 29.65 -12.89
N THR A 2 59.55 28.78 -11.89
CA THR A 2 60.31 27.52 -11.97
C THR A 2 59.62 26.46 -12.85
N LEU A 3 60.40 25.53 -13.39
CA LEU A 3 59.92 24.41 -14.24
C LEU A 3 58.76 23.59 -13.59
N LEU A 4 58.74 23.56 -12.25
CA LEU A 4 57.66 22.99 -11.44
C LEU A 4 56.31 23.71 -11.60
N ALA A 5 56.31 25.04 -11.78
CA ALA A 5 55.09 25.81 -11.99
C ALA A 5 54.47 25.53 -13.37
N LEU A 6 55.31 25.29 -14.39
CA LEU A 6 54.86 24.91 -15.74
C LEU A 6 54.28 23.50 -15.77
N LEU A 7 54.88 22.54 -15.05
CA LEU A 7 54.34 21.18 -14.91
C LEU A 7 53.02 21.15 -14.14
N PHE A 8 52.84 22.01 -13.13
CA PHE A 8 51.59 22.11 -12.37
C PHE A 8 50.45 22.74 -13.20
N VAL A 9 50.75 23.75 -14.02
CA VAL A 9 49.79 24.35 -14.96
C VAL A 9 49.44 23.36 -16.07
N LEU A 10 50.41 22.58 -16.59
CA LEU A 10 50.13 21.53 -17.57
C LEU A 10 49.31 20.37 -16.96
N TYR A 11 49.54 20.02 -15.70
CA TYR A 11 48.73 19.03 -14.96
C TYR A 11 47.30 19.51 -14.71
N LEU A 12 47.07 20.82 -14.47
CA LEU A 12 45.71 21.37 -14.38
C LEU A 12 45.00 21.47 -15.75
N LEU A 13 45.76 21.62 -16.84
CA LEU A 13 45.22 21.63 -18.22
C LEU A 13 44.98 20.22 -18.78
N LEU A 14 45.66 19.19 -18.24
CA LEU A 14 45.57 17.78 -18.65
C LEU A 14 44.87 16.88 -17.63
N ALA A 15 44.63 17.35 -16.40
CA ALA A 15 43.71 16.68 -15.51
C ALA A 15 42.37 16.65 -16.23
N PRO A 16 41.75 15.46 -16.42
CA PRO A 16 40.36 15.45 -16.84
C PRO A 16 39.65 16.30 -15.79
N ASN A 17 39.00 17.39 -16.23
CA ASN A 17 37.99 18.04 -15.40
C ASN A 17 37.23 16.90 -14.76
N ALA A 18 37.29 16.76 -13.43
CA ALA A 18 36.47 15.79 -12.73
C ALA A 18 35.08 16.03 -13.28
N ALA A 19 34.63 15.12 -14.15
CA ALA A 19 33.52 15.42 -15.04
C ALA A 19 32.35 15.61 -14.10
N GLN A 20 32.00 16.87 -13.85
CA GLN A 20 30.90 17.21 -12.99
C GLN A 20 29.70 16.67 -13.74
N GLN A 21 29.28 15.45 -13.37
CA GLN A 21 28.25 14.70 -14.10
C GLN A 21 27.08 15.65 -14.23
N SER A 22 26.89 16.11 -15.46
CA SER A 22 25.96 17.17 -15.75
C SER A 22 24.57 16.65 -15.52
N CYS A 23 23.68 17.53 -15.07
CA CYS A 23 22.30 17.15 -14.89
C CYS A 23 21.73 16.65 -16.22
N PRO A 24 21.12 15.44 -16.26
CA PRO A 24 20.63 14.89 -17.52
C PRO A 24 19.57 15.77 -18.17
N GLN A 25 19.51 15.71 -19.50
CA GLN A 25 18.51 16.44 -20.28
C GLN A 25 17.09 16.02 -19.87
N GLY A 26 16.20 17.00 -19.71
CA GLY A 26 14.84 16.75 -19.22
C GLY A 26 14.74 16.63 -17.68
N CYS A 27 15.87 16.69 -16.97
CA CYS A 27 15.92 16.66 -15.53
C CYS A 27 16.41 17.98 -14.92
N ARG A 28 16.10 18.17 -13.64
CA ARG A 28 16.54 19.28 -12.79
C ARG A 28 17.26 18.70 -11.59
N CYS A 29 18.47 19.18 -11.34
CA CYS A 29 19.30 18.74 -10.23
C CYS A 29 19.32 19.87 -9.19
N GLU A 30 18.88 19.55 -7.99
CA GLU A 30 18.63 20.47 -6.88
C GLU A 30 19.62 20.22 -5.74
N ALA A 31 19.58 21.12 -4.75
CA ALA A 31 20.29 20.93 -3.48
C ALA A 31 19.89 19.59 -2.80
N ALA A 32 20.72 19.15 -1.85
CA ALA A 32 20.53 17.89 -1.12
C ALA A 32 20.47 16.64 -2.03
N ASN A 33 21.25 16.64 -3.11
CA ASN A 33 21.42 15.50 -4.02
C ASN A 33 20.10 14.99 -4.61
N LYS A 34 19.22 15.91 -4.98
CA LYS A 34 17.90 15.63 -5.53
C LYS A 34 17.88 15.82 -7.03
N VAL A 35 17.36 14.83 -7.75
CA VAL A 35 17.17 14.88 -9.20
C VAL A 35 15.70 14.66 -9.52
N GLN A 36 15.10 15.60 -10.25
CA GLN A 36 13.73 15.52 -10.72
C GLN A 36 13.69 15.48 -12.25
N CYS A 37 13.13 14.43 -12.81
CA CYS A 37 12.94 14.25 -14.24
C CYS A 37 11.44 14.28 -14.55
N GLN A 38 10.98 15.20 -15.39
CA GLN A 38 9.56 15.37 -15.68
C GLN A 38 9.30 15.63 -17.15
N GLY A 39 8.31 14.93 -17.71
CA GLY A 39 7.80 15.16 -19.06
C GLY A 39 7.85 13.92 -19.95
N GLU A 40 6.89 13.87 -20.88
CA GLU A 40 6.63 12.71 -21.73
C GLU A 40 7.74 12.48 -22.78
N THR A 41 8.61 13.47 -23.00
CA THR A 41 9.77 13.33 -23.89
C THR A 41 10.83 12.39 -23.33
N ILE A 42 10.81 12.10 -22.03
CA ILE A 42 11.74 11.16 -21.39
C ILE A 42 11.18 9.75 -21.56
N SER A 43 11.64 9.05 -22.61
CA SER A 43 11.23 7.67 -22.92
C SER A 43 12.15 6.60 -22.36
N GLU A 44 13.36 6.99 -21.93
CA GLU A 44 14.37 6.10 -21.39
C GLU A 44 14.94 6.65 -20.09
N PHE A 45 15.42 5.76 -19.23
CA PHE A 45 16.10 6.15 -18.00
C PHE A 45 17.42 6.88 -18.35
N PRO A 46 17.71 8.06 -17.80
CA PRO A 46 18.88 8.84 -18.15
C PRO A 46 20.20 8.06 -17.97
N ALA A 47 21.05 8.06 -19.01
CA ALA A 47 22.30 7.30 -19.02
C ALA A 47 23.35 7.80 -18.01
N SER A 48 23.29 9.07 -17.64
CA SER A 48 24.19 9.70 -16.68
C SER A 48 23.40 10.49 -15.64
N LEU A 49 23.46 10.06 -14.38
CA LEU A 49 22.97 10.78 -13.21
C LEU A 49 24.16 11.10 -12.31
N PRO A 50 24.14 12.22 -11.55
CA PRO A 50 25.15 12.47 -10.53
C PRO A 50 25.22 11.29 -9.55
N THR A 51 26.38 10.68 -9.35
CA THR A 51 26.53 9.51 -8.44
C THR A 51 26.17 9.81 -6.99
N THR A 52 26.15 11.08 -6.59
CA THR A 52 25.72 11.49 -5.25
C THR A 52 24.21 11.52 -5.06
N THR A 53 23.41 11.30 -6.12
CA THR A 53 21.95 11.40 -6.10
C THR A 53 21.35 10.46 -5.06
N SER A 54 20.72 11.06 -4.03
CA SER A 54 20.04 10.34 -2.96
C SER A 54 18.52 10.34 -3.10
N ASN A 55 17.98 11.32 -3.84
CA ASN A 55 16.55 11.46 -4.08
C ASN A 55 16.30 11.57 -5.59
N LEU A 56 15.69 10.54 -6.18
CA LEU A 56 15.45 10.48 -7.61
C LEU A 56 13.95 10.39 -7.90
N TYR A 57 13.44 11.36 -8.66
CA TYR A 57 12.02 11.51 -8.98
C TYR A 57 11.80 11.48 -10.49
N PHE A 58 10.86 10.66 -10.94
CA PHE A 58 10.32 10.64 -12.30
C PHE A 58 8.82 10.93 -12.25
N GLY A 59 8.36 11.89 -13.06
CA GLY A 59 6.94 12.26 -13.14
C GLY A 59 6.50 12.42 -14.59
N ASN A 60 5.36 11.83 -14.95
CA ASN A 60 4.79 11.95 -16.30
C ASN A 60 5.80 11.60 -17.40
N THR A 61 6.52 10.48 -17.27
CA THR A 61 7.52 10.03 -18.25
C THR A 61 7.05 8.82 -19.05
N ASN A 62 7.66 8.60 -20.21
CA ASN A 62 7.40 7.46 -21.09
C ASN A 62 8.35 6.28 -20.87
N ILE A 63 9.09 6.27 -19.74
CA ILE A 63 9.92 5.13 -19.33
C ILE A 63 9.00 3.92 -19.10
N SER A 64 9.25 2.85 -19.85
CA SER A 64 8.40 1.66 -19.85
C SER A 64 8.98 0.47 -19.08
N ILE A 65 10.29 0.45 -18.85
CA ILE A 65 11.02 -0.65 -18.20
C ILE A 65 12.07 -0.07 -17.25
N LEU A 66 12.19 -0.66 -16.06
CA LEU A 66 13.34 -0.47 -15.17
C LEU A 66 14.21 -1.73 -15.17
N LYS A 67 15.53 -1.54 -15.21
CA LYS A 67 16.53 -2.61 -15.29
C LYS A 67 17.69 -2.39 -14.30
N PRO A 68 18.47 -3.44 -13.95
CA PRO A 68 19.57 -3.32 -12.98
C PRO A 68 20.57 -2.20 -13.30
N SER A 69 20.93 -2.03 -14.57
CA SER A 69 21.90 -1.00 -14.99
C SER A 69 21.42 0.43 -14.75
N ASN A 70 20.12 0.67 -14.51
CA ASN A 70 19.60 2.00 -14.19
C ASN A 70 20.06 2.48 -12.81
N PHE A 71 20.34 1.56 -11.89
CA PHE A 71 20.62 1.86 -10.49
C PHE A 71 22.06 1.60 -10.08
N GLU A 72 22.87 1.00 -10.95
CA GLU A 72 24.25 0.60 -10.67
C GLU A 72 25.13 1.75 -10.16
N GLN A 73 25.08 2.92 -10.81
CA GLN A 73 25.87 4.09 -10.43
C GLN A 73 25.37 4.78 -9.15
N LEU A 74 24.14 4.48 -8.73
CA LEU A 74 23.47 5.12 -7.59
C LEU A 74 23.36 4.18 -6.37
N SER A 75 23.86 2.95 -6.47
CA SER A 75 23.62 1.87 -5.50
C SER A 75 23.94 2.25 -4.05
N ASN A 76 24.97 3.07 -3.87
CA ASN A 76 25.49 3.46 -2.55
C ASN A 76 24.84 4.75 -2.00
N ALA A 77 24.25 5.57 -2.86
CA ALA A 77 23.75 6.90 -2.49
C ALA A 77 22.24 7.00 -2.49
N LEU A 78 21.53 6.17 -3.26
CA LEU A 78 20.10 6.27 -3.47
C LEU A 78 19.32 5.86 -2.22
N ILE A 79 18.54 6.80 -1.67
CA ILE A 79 17.73 6.62 -0.47
C ILE A 79 16.24 6.61 -0.83
N HIS A 80 15.84 7.47 -1.75
CA HIS A 80 14.46 7.66 -2.15
C HIS A 80 14.34 7.60 -3.68
N PHE A 81 13.57 6.63 -4.17
CA PHE A 81 13.22 6.51 -5.58
C PHE A 81 11.71 6.61 -5.75
N CYS A 82 11.29 7.56 -6.59
CA CYS A 82 9.88 7.80 -6.86
C CYS A 82 9.65 7.90 -8.37
N MET A 83 8.72 7.11 -8.87
CA MET A 83 8.18 7.21 -10.21
C MET A 83 6.66 7.33 -10.09
N ASN A 84 6.12 8.43 -10.63
CA ASN A 84 4.68 8.71 -10.62
C ASN A 84 4.16 8.93 -12.05
N ALA A 85 2.94 8.46 -12.31
CA ALA A 85 2.16 8.78 -13.51
C ALA A 85 2.94 8.52 -14.81
N SER A 86 3.74 7.46 -14.83
CA SER A 86 4.64 7.11 -15.94
C SER A 86 4.17 5.84 -16.64
N GLN A 87 4.66 5.58 -17.86
CA GLN A 87 4.27 4.42 -18.67
C GLN A 87 4.96 3.10 -18.27
N LEU A 88 5.49 3.00 -17.04
CA LEU A 88 6.23 1.84 -16.55
C LEU A 88 5.34 0.59 -16.54
N ARG A 89 5.71 -0.43 -17.30
CA ARG A 89 4.98 -1.70 -17.43
C ARG A 89 5.71 -2.87 -16.80
N GLU A 90 7.03 -2.78 -16.71
CA GLU A 90 7.90 -3.87 -16.29
C GLU A 90 9.06 -3.39 -15.42
N VAL A 91 9.38 -4.19 -14.41
CA VAL A 91 10.63 -4.09 -13.67
C VAL A 91 11.34 -5.41 -13.85
N GLU A 92 12.51 -5.38 -14.47
CA GLU A 92 13.31 -6.58 -14.74
C GLU A 92 13.78 -7.23 -13.42
N PRO A 93 14.07 -8.54 -13.44
CA PRO A 93 14.67 -9.22 -12.28
C PRO A 93 15.93 -8.51 -11.79
N ASN A 94 16.14 -8.53 -10.47
CA ASN A 94 17.35 -8.00 -9.81
C ASN A 94 17.56 -6.49 -9.96
N THR A 95 16.57 -5.74 -10.48
CA THR A 95 16.68 -4.29 -10.72
C THR A 95 17.11 -3.50 -9.48
N PHE A 96 16.70 -3.96 -8.29
CA PHE A 96 16.95 -3.28 -7.02
C PHE A 96 17.99 -3.99 -6.13
N ASP A 97 18.69 -5.00 -6.64
CA ASP A 97 19.55 -5.88 -5.81
C ASP A 97 20.75 -5.17 -5.18
N GLN A 98 21.23 -4.10 -5.82
CA GLN A 98 22.38 -3.31 -5.35
C GLN A 98 21.95 -2.12 -4.48
N THR A 99 20.69 -1.69 -4.51
CA THR A 99 20.18 -0.52 -3.76
C THR A 99 19.74 -0.91 -2.35
N ARG A 100 20.60 -1.59 -1.58
CA ARG A 100 20.23 -2.14 -0.25
C ARG A 100 19.92 -1.09 0.81
N HIS A 101 20.38 0.13 0.59
CA HIS A 101 20.17 1.29 1.45
C HIS A 101 18.89 2.09 1.12
N LEU A 102 18.14 1.67 0.10
CA LEU A 102 16.90 2.35 -0.30
C LEU A 102 15.90 2.29 0.87
N ILE A 103 15.42 3.45 1.31
CA ILE A 103 14.46 3.60 2.40
C ILE A 103 13.03 3.72 1.87
N SER A 104 12.85 4.37 0.71
CA SER A 104 11.54 4.57 0.10
C SER A 104 11.55 4.26 -1.38
N LEU A 105 10.63 3.39 -1.79
CA LEU A 105 10.35 3.02 -3.17
C LEU A 105 8.89 3.33 -3.49
N SER A 106 8.66 4.21 -4.45
CA SER A 106 7.32 4.60 -4.90
C SER A 106 7.20 4.42 -6.40
N LEU A 107 6.31 3.54 -6.85
CA LEU A 107 5.94 3.32 -8.24
C LEU A 107 4.42 3.52 -8.36
N ILE A 108 3.96 4.77 -8.25
CA ILE A 108 2.53 5.10 -8.17
C ILE A 108 2.00 5.49 -9.54
N GLY A 109 0.76 5.12 -9.88
CA GLY A 109 0.12 5.63 -11.09
C GLY A 109 0.81 5.14 -12.37
N THR A 110 1.48 3.98 -12.31
CA THR A 110 2.14 3.42 -13.49
C THR A 110 1.27 2.34 -14.15
N LYS A 111 1.84 1.47 -14.98
CA LYS A 111 1.13 0.42 -15.74
C LYS A 111 1.63 -0.98 -15.38
N LEU A 112 2.20 -1.13 -14.17
CA LEU A 112 2.67 -2.41 -13.67
C LEU A 112 1.51 -3.38 -13.51
N LYS A 113 1.62 -4.56 -14.12
CA LYS A 113 0.62 -5.64 -14.04
C LYS A 113 1.07 -6.81 -13.18
N HIS A 114 2.37 -7.03 -13.15
CA HIS A 114 2.99 -8.17 -12.51
C HIS A 114 4.13 -7.68 -11.63
N LEU A 115 4.21 -8.25 -10.42
CA LEU A 115 5.38 -8.14 -9.57
C LEU A 115 6.05 -9.51 -9.58
N LEU A 116 7.35 -9.53 -9.89
CA LEU A 116 8.13 -10.75 -9.78
C LEU A 116 8.31 -11.11 -8.31
N ASP A 117 8.30 -12.40 -8.01
CA ASP A 117 8.63 -12.89 -6.69
C ASP A 117 10.04 -12.44 -6.30
N ARG A 118 10.21 -12.03 -5.03
CA ARG A 118 11.48 -11.59 -4.46
C ARG A 118 12.10 -10.35 -5.11
N LEU A 119 11.36 -9.61 -5.95
CA LEU A 119 11.84 -8.38 -6.60
C LEU A 119 12.42 -7.35 -5.62
N PHE A 120 11.88 -7.30 -4.40
CA PHE A 120 12.28 -6.35 -3.36
C PHE A 120 13.16 -6.98 -2.27
N MET A 121 13.51 -8.26 -2.36
CA MET A 121 14.11 -9.03 -1.24
C MET A 121 15.44 -8.46 -0.74
N LYS A 122 16.20 -7.77 -1.60
CA LYS A 122 17.49 -7.15 -1.24
C LYS A 122 17.36 -5.74 -0.66
N LEU A 123 16.16 -5.17 -0.61
CA LEU A 123 15.90 -3.85 -0.06
C LEU A 123 15.79 -3.91 1.47
N GLU A 124 16.87 -4.32 2.12
CA GLU A 124 16.95 -4.62 3.57
C GLU A 124 16.68 -3.41 4.48
N SER A 125 16.78 -2.19 3.94
CA SER A 125 16.50 -0.93 4.65
C SER A 125 15.16 -0.29 4.28
N LEU A 126 14.34 -0.97 3.46
CA LEU A 126 13.12 -0.37 2.94
C LEU A 126 12.07 -0.20 4.03
N GLU A 127 11.66 1.03 4.27
CA GLU A 127 10.61 1.38 5.23
C GLU A 127 9.29 1.71 4.55
N THR A 128 9.32 2.17 3.29
CA THR A 128 8.13 2.57 2.54
C THR A 128 8.11 1.98 1.12
N LEU A 129 7.05 1.25 0.81
CA LEU A 129 6.77 0.70 -0.52
C LEU A 129 5.37 1.13 -0.98
N LEU A 130 5.32 2.00 -2.00
CA LEU A 130 4.07 2.50 -2.55
C LEU A 130 3.91 2.00 -3.99
N LEU A 131 2.89 1.17 -4.20
CA LEU A 131 2.55 0.54 -5.47
C LEU A 131 1.11 0.88 -5.88
N SER A 132 0.60 2.02 -5.41
CA SER A 132 -0.78 2.45 -5.65
C SER A 132 -1.05 2.78 -7.11
N ASP A 133 -2.31 2.63 -7.54
CA ASP A 133 -2.80 3.07 -8.85
C ASP A 133 -2.03 2.43 -10.03
N ASN A 134 -1.76 1.13 -9.92
CA ASN A 134 -1.24 0.29 -10.99
C ASN A 134 -2.30 -0.71 -11.47
N ASP A 135 -1.90 -1.65 -12.32
CA ASP A 135 -2.76 -2.72 -12.84
C ASP A 135 -2.39 -4.09 -12.22
N ILE A 136 -1.85 -4.11 -10.99
CA ILE A 136 -1.35 -5.34 -10.35
C ILE A 136 -2.52 -6.28 -10.05
N GLY A 137 -2.51 -7.45 -10.67
CA GLY A 137 -3.60 -8.43 -10.54
C GLY A 137 -3.35 -9.53 -9.51
N ARG A 138 -2.08 -9.77 -9.15
CA ARG A 138 -1.69 -10.85 -8.24
C ARG A 138 -0.47 -10.46 -7.41
N VAL A 139 -0.42 -11.02 -6.20
CA VAL A 139 0.73 -11.06 -5.29
C VAL A 139 0.86 -12.49 -4.77
N SER A 140 2.04 -12.85 -4.30
CA SER A 140 2.37 -14.16 -3.73
C SER A 140 2.99 -13.99 -2.34
N PRO A 141 3.11 -15.08 -1.56
CA PRO A 141 3.90 -15.10 -0.33
C PRO A 141 5.36 -14.67 -0.49
N GLU A 142 5.90 -14.74 -1.72
CA GLU A 142 7.29 -14.38 -2.02
C GLU A 142 7.44 -12.93 -2.51
N THR A 143 6.33 -12.21 -2.80
CA THR A 143 6.37 -10.86 -3.37
C THR A 143 7.04 -9.85 -2.43
N PHE A 144 6.74 -9.91 -1.13
CA PHE A 144 7.26 -8.96 -0.12
C PHE A 144 8.25 -9.62 0.85
N ARG A 145 8.76 -10.80 0.50
CA ARG A 145 9.67 -11.57 1.35
C ARG A 145 10.95 -10.80 1.65
N GLY A 146 11.40 -10.86 2.90
CA GLY A 146 12.62 -10.19 3.38
C GLY A 146 12.46 -8.71 3.77
N LEU A 147 11.27 -8.12 3.60
CA LEU A 147 11.02 -6.71 3.91
C LEU A 147 10.70 -6.47 5.40
N GLY A 148 11.58 -6.95 6.30
CA GLY A 148 11.37 -6.93 7.74
C GLY A 148 11.23 -5.54 8.38
N LYS A 149 11.84 -4.51 7.78
CA LYS A 149 11.80 -3.11 8.24
C LYS A 149 10.68 -2.29 7.61
N LEU A 150 9.84 -2.90 6.78
CA LEU A 150 8.82 -2.17 6.05
C LEU A 150 7.73 -1.70 7.01
N LYS A 151 7.55 -0.39 7.11
CA LYS A 151 6.54 0.26 7.96
C LYS A 151 5.29 0.63 7.19
N LYS A 152 5.42 0.89 5.89
CA LYS A 152 4.31 1.35 5.04
C LYS A 152 4.24 0.61 3.72
N LEU A 153 3.12 -0.07 3.51
CA LEU A 153 2.77 -0.73 2.25
C LEU A 153 1.43 -0.20 1.72
N SER A 154 1.41 0.25 0.47
CA SER A 154 0.16 0.55 -0.24
C SER A 154 0.10 -0.17 -1.58
N LEU A 155 -0.95 -0.97 -1.74
CA LEU A 155 -1.38 -1.63 -2.98
C LEU A 155 -2.74 -1.08 -3.43
N SER A 156 -3.08 0.14 -3.00
CA SER A 156 -4.38 0.75 -3.28
C SER A 156 -4.60 0.98 -4.77
N GLY A 157 -5.85 0.91 -5.26
CA GLY A 157 -6.13 1.26 -6.66
C GLY A 157 -5.54 0.29 -7.68
N ASN A 158 -5.43 -1.00 -7.31
CA ASN A 158 -4.99 -2.07 -8.20
C ASN A 158 -6.18 -2.96 -8.60
N VAL A 159 -5.92 -4.12 -9.19
CA VAL A 159 -6.95 -5.08 -9.63
C VAL A 159 -6.83 -6.44 -8.93
N LEU A 160 -6.31 -6.44 -7.69
CA LEU A 160 -6.15 -7.65 -6.87
C LEU A 160 -7.51 -8.27 -6.55
N GLN A 161 -7.64 -9.58 -6.78
CA GLN A 161 -8.86 -10.34 -6.47
C GLN A 161 -8.74 -11.20 -5.21
N GLU A 162 -7.51 -11.59 -4.89
CA GLU A 162 -7.16 -12.42 -3.76
C GLU A 162 -5.84 -11.98 -3.16
N ILE A 163 -5.64 -12.26 -1.88
CA ILE A 163 -4.36 -12.11 -1.20
C ILE A 163 -4.05 -13.47 -0.57
N PRO A 164 -3.05 -14.21 -1.09
CA PRO A 164 -2.66 -15.49 -0.52
C PRO A 164 -2.26 -15.37 0.95
N GLN A 165 -2.52 -16.43 1.74
CA GLN A 165 -1.99 -16.50 3.09
C GLN A 165 -0.46 -16.51 3.05
N GLY A 166 0.19 -15.81 3.99
CA GLY A 166 1.64 -15.68 4.02
C GLY A 166 2.18 -14.42 3.32
N THR A 167 1.36 -13.72 2.53
CA THR A 167 1.80 -12.54 1.74
C THR A 167 2.47 -11.45 2.59
N PHE A 168 2.09 -11.32 3.86
CA PHE A 168 2.58 -10.26 4.74
C PHE A 168 3.38 -10.79 5.94
N ASP A 169 3.73 -12.08 5.97
CA ASP A 169 4.29 -12.72 7.18
C ASP A 169 5.66 -12.16 7.61
N ASP A 170 6.45 -11.68 6.65
CA ASP A 170 7.77 -11.08 6.91
C ASP A 170 7.70 -9.58 7.30
N LEU A 171 6.52 -8.94 7.21
CA LEU A 171 6.36 -7.49 7.41
C LEU A 171 6.16 -7.13 8.89
N LEU A 172 7.12 -7.53 9.73
CA LEU A 172 6.99 -7.50 11.19
C LEU A 172 6.90 -6.08 11.78
N GLU A 173 7.49 -5.08 11.11
CA GLU A 173 7.44 -3.67 11.51
C GLU A 173 6.30 -2.88 10.83
N LEU A 174 5.38 -3.54 10.11
CA LEU A 174 4.37 -2.85 9.32
C LEU A 174 3.37 -2.10 10.20
N GLU A 175 3.27 -0.79 10.00
CA GLU A 175 2.33 0.10 10.70
C GLU A 175 1.14 0.51 9.83
N TYR A 176 1.33 0.56 8.51
CA TYR A 176 0.34 1.01 7.54
C TYR A 176 0.20 0.00 6.40
N LEU A 177 -1.01 -0.53 6.23
CA LEU A 177 -1.39 -1.37 5.11
C LEU A 177 -2.65 -0.83 4.43
N SER A 178 -2.53 -0.49 3.15
CA SER A 178 -3.69 -0.14 2.32
C SER A 178 -3.86 -1.10 1.15
N LEU A 179 -5.03 -1.75 1.14
CA LEU A 179 -5.55 -2.61 0.06
C LEU A 179 -6.82 -2.00 -0.55
N ARG A 180 -7.10 -0.72 -0.28
CA ARG A 180 -8.30 -0.01 -0.73
C ARG A 180 -8.43 -0.01 -2.25
N GLN A 181 -9.65 -0.02 -2.77
CA GLN A 181 -9.92 0.13 -4.21
C GLN A 181 -9.24 -0.99 -5.01
N ASN A 182 -9.54 -2.22 -4.62
CA ASN A 182 -9.16 -3.44 -5.34
C ASN A 182 -10.44 -4.24 -5.66
N LYS A 183 -10.30 -5.51 -6.03
CA LYS A 183 -11.40 -6.43 -6.34
C LYS A 183 -11.43 -7.62 -5.38
N ILE A 184 -10.92 -7.45 -4.16
CA ILE A 184 -10.72 -8.54 -3.21
C ILE A 184 -12.08 -9.03 -2.70
N GLN A 185 -12.32 -10.34 -2.81
CA GLN A 185 -13.58 -10.97 -2.38
C GLN A 185 -13.47 -11.66 -1.02
N HIS A 186 -12.30 -12.22 -0.72
CA HIS A 186 -12.05 -12.98 0.50
C HIS A 186 -10.66 -12.67 1.06
N LEU A 187 -10.53 -12.72 2.38
CA LEU A 187 -9.26 -12.64 3.10
C LEU A 187 -9.07 -13.94 3.90
N PRO A 188 -7.89 -14.58 3.82
CA PRO A 188 -7.54 -15.70 4.70
C PRO A 188 -7.64 -15.30 6.18
N GLY A 189 -8.14 -16.20 7.04
CA GLY A 189 -8.39 -15.88 8.45
C GLY A 189 -7.16 -15.51 9.27
N SER A 190 -5.96 -15.91 8.83
CA SER A 190 -4.70 -15.58 9.51
C SER A 190 -3.82 -14.62 8.70
N LEU A 191 -4.38 -13.93 7.70
CA LEU A 191 -3.63 -13.07 6.78
C LEU A 191 -2.81 -11.99 7.50
N PHE A 192 -3.33 -11.44 8.60
CA PHE A 192 -2.68 -10.37 9.36
C PHE A 192 -2.05 -10.85 10.67
N SER A 193 -1.90 -12.17 10.86
CA SER A 193 -1.48 -12.75 12.14
C SER A 193 -0.08 -12.35 12.60
N LYS A 194 0.80 -11.90 11.69
CA LYS A 194 2.16 -11.43 12.00
C LYS A 194 2.29 -9.92 12.15
N LEU A 195 1.23 -9.16 11.87
CA LEU A 195 1.27 -7.70 11.79
C LEU A 195 0.95 -7.03 13.14
N GLU A 196 1.70 -7.39 14.18
CA GLU A 196 1.43 -6.93 15.56
C GLU A 196 1.61 -5.41 15.73
N ASN A 197 2.45 -4.79 14.89
CA ASN A 197 2.70 -3.34 14.88
C ASN A 197 1.71 -2.56 14.01
N LEU A 198 0.71 -3.21 13.40
CA LEU A 198 -0.18 -2.55 12.46
C LEU A 198 -1.10 -1.55 13.18
N ARG A 199 -1.04 -0.30 12.73
CA ARG A 199 -1.84 0.82 13.27
C ARG A 199 -2.97 1.21 12.35
N LYS A 200 -2.78 1.10 11.03
CA LYS A 200 -3.77 1.53 10.03
C LYS A 200 -4.00 0.46 8.97
N LEU A 201 -5.24 0.02 8.85
CA LEU A 201 -5.68 -1.00 7.90
C LEU A 201 -6.83 -0.48 7.03
N PHE A 202 -6.59 -0.38 5.72
CA PHE A 202 -7.58 0.10 4.76
C PHE A 202 -7.98 -1.01 3.79
N LEU A 203 -9.22 -1.50 3.94
CA LEU A 203 -9.83 -2.56 3.12
C LEU A 203 -11.05 -2.07 2.31
N SER A 204 -11.35 -0.77 2.40
CA SER A 204 -12.52 -0.16 1.77
C SER A 204 -12.50 -0.26 0.25
N LYS A 205 -13.66 -0.11 -0.40
CA LYS A 205 -13.80 -0.20 -1.87
C LYS A 205 -13.26 -1.52 -2.42
N ASN A 206 -13.68 -2.63 -1.83
CA ASN A 206 -13.39 -3.98 -2.28
C ASN A 206 -14.72 -4.73 -2.51
N GLN A 207 -14.66 -6.05 -2.62
CA GLN A 207 -15.82 -6.91 -2.85
C GLN A 207 -15.98 -7.92 -1.70
N LEU A 208 -15.51 -7.57 -0.51
CA LEU A 208 -15.51 -8.46 0.66
C LEU A 208 -16.95 -8.75 1.07
N SER A 209 -17.34 -10.03 1.04
CA SER A 209 -18.67 -10.49 1.46
C SER A 209 -18.71 -11.02 2.88
N ARG A 210 -17.55 -11.44 3.41
CA ARG A 210 -17.38 -11.95 4.77
C ARG A 210 -15.98 -11.65 5.30
N LEU A 211 -15.85 -11.56 6.61
CA LEU A 211 -14.58 -11.51 7.32
C LEU A 211 -14.51 -12.70 8.27
N SER A 212 -13.43 -13.47 8.20
CA SER A 212 -13.23 -14.65 9.03
C SER A 212 -13.10 -14.28 10.50
N GLU A 213 -13.58 -15.14 11.38
CA GLU A 213 -13.32 -15.04 12.82
C GLU A 213 -11.80 -15.04 13.07
N GLY A 214 -11.35 -14.14 13.95
CA GLY A 214 -9.93 -14.01 14.28
C GLY A 214 -9.06 -13.26 13.26
N LEU A 215 -9.63 -12.72 12.16
CA LEU A 215 -8.86 -11.93 11.18
C LEU A 215 -8.08 -10.77 11.82
N PHE A 216 -8.61 -10.19 12.90
CA PHE A 216 -8.02 -9.07 13.62
C PHE A 216 -7.42 -9.44 14.99
N LEU A 217 -7.31 -10.73 15.31
CA LEU A 217 -6.92 -11.25 16.64
C LEU A 217 -5.61 -10.65 17.17
N ASN A 218 -4.62 -10.45 16.30
CA ASN A 218 -3.28 -9.99 16.68
C ASN A 218 -3.05 -8.48 16.46
N LEU A 219 -4.05 -7.73 15.98
CA LEU A 219 -3.91 -6.31 15.65
C LEU A 219 -4.11 -5.40 16.87
N ARG A 220 -3.30 -5.59 17.92
CA ARG A 220 -3.49 -4.94 19.22
C ARG A 220 -3.25 -3.43 19.21
N ASN A 221 -2.45 -2.96 18.25
CA ASN A 221 -2.10 -1.54 18.10
C ASN A 221 -2.94 -0.83 17.03
N LEU A 222 -4.02 -1.46 16.54
CA LEU A 222 -4.81 -0.91 15.44
C LEU A 222 -5.59 0.33 15.89
N GLU A 223 -5.25 1.47 15.30
CA GLU A 223 -5.87 2.78 15.53
C GLU A 223 -6.98 3.07 14.53
N GLN A 224 -6.83 2.62 13.28
CA GLN A 224 -7.76 2.91 12.19
C GLN A 224 -8.07 1.68 11.35
N LEU A 225 -9.36 1.36 11.23
CA LEU A 225 -9.89 0.33 10.34
C LEU A 225 -10.95 0.92 9.40
N THR A 226 -10.78 0.70 8.10
CA THR A 226 -11.81 1.06 7.12
C THR A 226 -12.21 -0.15 6.28
N VAL A 227 -13.51 -0.44 6.23
CA VAL A 227 -14.11 -1.52 5.44
C VAL A 227 -15.34 -1.04 4.65
N PHE A 228 -15.49 0.28 4.46
CA PHE A 228 -16.65 0.84 3.76
C PHE A 228 -16.63 0.54 2.26
N GLU A 229 -17.78 0.63 1.59
CA GLU A 229 -17.91 0.26 0.17
C GLU A 229 -17.42 -1.18 -0.08
N ASN A 230 -17.97 -2.14 0.65
CA ASN A 230 -17.77 -3.58 0.46
C ASN A 230 -19.14 -4.28 0.29
N ARG A 231 -19.18 -5.61 0.37
CA ARG A 231 -20.39 -6.43 0.25
C ARG A 231 -20.74 -7.15 1.55
N LEU A 232 -20.35 -6.59 2.71
CA LEU A 232 -20.58 -7.19 4.01
C LEU A 232 -22.06 -7.10 4.39
N GLU A 233 -22.68 -8.25 4.64
CA GLU A 233 -24.09 -8.31 5.11
C GLU A 233 -24.18 -8.33 6.64
N SER A 234 -23.19 -8.92 7.31
CA SER A 234 -23.09 -9.00 8.77
C SER A 234 -21.63 -9.09 9.19
N LEU A 235 -21.37 -9.03 10.50
CA LEU A 235 -20.05 -9.29 11.08
C LEU A 235 -20.22 -10.34 12.19
N GLY A 236 -19.37 -11.37 12.15
CA GLY A 236 -19.43 -12.48 13.10
C GLY A 236 -19.10 -12.05 14.54
N THR A 237 -19.57 -12.84 15.48
CA THR A 237 -19.31 -12.68 16.92
C THR A 237 -17.80 -12.63 17.20
N GLY A 238 -17.38 -11.74 18.08
CA GLY A 238 -15.98 -11.64 18.50
C GLY A 238 -15.04 -10.96 17.51
N LEU A 239 -15.46 -10.73 16.26
CA LEU A 239 -14.58 -10.13 15.23
C LEU A 239 -14.10 -8.73 15.63
N LEU A 240 -14.98 -7.91 16.20
CA LEU A 240 -14.70 -6.53 16.58
C LEU A 240 -14.19 -6.38 18.02
N ASP A 241 -14.20 -7.44 18.83
CA ASP A 241 -13.80 -7.38 20.25
C ASP A 241 -12.31 -7.07 20.41
N PHE A 242 -11.51 -7.37 19.38
CA PHE A 242 -10.08 -7.06 19.34
C PHE A 242 -9.78 -5.60 18.95
N LEU A 243 -10.81 -4.82 18.57
CA LEU A 243 -10.68 -3.42 18.17
C LEU A 243 -10.88 -2.44 19.34
N ASN A 244 -10.64 -2.89 20.56
CA ASN A 244 -10.80 -2.06 21.75
C ASN A 244 -9.83 -0.85 21.76
N GLY A 245 -8.63 -0.98 21.19
CA GLY A 245 -7.69 0.13 21.04
C GLY A 245 -7.97 1.06 19.86
N THR A 246 -8.91 0.71 18.98
CA THR A 246 -9.13 1.44 17.72
C THR A 246 -9.83 2.78 17.97
N GLU A 247 -9.27 3.84 17.39
CA GLU A 247 -9.78 5.20 17.46
C GLU A 247 -10.87 5.44 16.41
N GLU A 248 -10.71 4.82 15.23
CA GLU A 248 -11.58 5.06 14.09
C GLU A 248 -11.94 3.76 13.36
N VAL A 249 -13.25 3.48 13.27
CA VAL A 249 -13.82 2.39 12.48
C VAL A 249 -14.83 2.95 11.48
N VAL A 250 -14.65 2.65 10.20
CA VAL A 250 -15.55 3.08 9.11
C VAL A 250 -16.17 1.88 8.41
N LEU A 251 -17.48 1.71 8.63
CA LEU A 251 -18.29 0.54 8.22
C LEU A 251 -19.36 0.85 7.17
N THR A 252 -19.46 2.12 6.75
CA THR A 252 -20.57 2.62 5.94
C THR A 252 -20.61 1.98 4.55
N GLN A 253 -21.73 2.14 3.83
CA GLN A 253 -21.85 1.65 2.45
C GLN A 253 -21.56 0.14 2.31
N ASN A 254 -22.14 -0.66 3.21
CA ASN A 254 -22.20 -2.11 3.12
C ASN A 254 -23.66 -2.55 3.12
N PRO A 255 -24.01 -3.68 2.45
CA PRO A 255 -25.38 -4.18 2.34
C PRO A 255 -25.85 -4.87 3.64
N TRP A 256 -25.85 -4.14 4.76
CA TRP A 256 -26.18 -4.69 6.08
C TRP A 256 -27.56 -5.37 6.09
N ARG A 257 -27.58 -6.66 6.42
CA ARG A 257 -28.75 -7.51 6.53
C ARG A 257 -29.17 -7.59 7.99
N CYS A 258 -30.33 -7.01 8.31
CA CYS A 258 -30.84 -6.88 9.66
C CYS A 258 -31.75 -8.06 10.05
N ASP A 259 -31.14 -9.22 10.24
CA ASP A 259 -31.71 -10.42 10.86
C ASP A 259 -30.97 -10.75 12.18
N GLN A 260 -30.92 -12.01 12.62
CA GLN A 260 -30.19 -12.38 13.84
C GLN A 260 -28.66 -12.24 13.68
N ASP A 261 -28.12 -12.26 12.47
CA ASP A 261 -26.67 -12.16 12.26
C ASP A 261 -26.16 -10.72 12.43
N ILE A 262 -27.04 -9.72 12.48
CA ILE A 262 -26.66 -8.32 12.72
C ILE A 262 -26.40 -8.02 14.20
N LEU A 263 -26.87 -8.89 15.11
CA LEU A 263 -26.83 -8.63 16.56
C LEU A 263 -25.39 -8.33 17.05
N PRO A 264 -24.35 -9.08 16.67
CA PRO A 264 -22.98 -8.80 17.14
C PRO A 264 -22.49 -7.42 16.72
N LEU A 265 -22.75 -7.01 15.47
CA LEU A 265 -22.41 -5.67 15.00
C LEU A 265 -23.19 -4.61 15.79
N ARG A 266 -24.52 -4.75 15.91
CA ARG A 266 -25.34 -3.78 16.65
C ARG A 266 -24.83 -3.61 18.09
N ASP A 267 -24.63 -4.72 18.79
CA ASP A 267 -24.28 -4.71 20.21
C ASP A 267 -22.91 -4.06 20.42
N TRP A 268 -21.96 -4.35 19.51
CA TRP A 268 -20.67 -3.66 19.49
C TRP A 268 -20.84 -2.15 19.23
N LEU A 269 -21.68 -1.75 18.26
CA LEU A 269 -21.94 -0.33 17.95
C LEU A 269 -22.50 0.42 19.16
N LEU A 270 -23.42 -0.18 19.92
CA LEU A 270 -24.02 0.45 21.10
C LEU A 270 -22.97 0.80 22.16
N GLY A 271 -21.96 -0.06 22.36
CA GLY A 271 -20.86 0.16 23.30
C GLY A 271 -19.73 1.06 22.76
N HIS A 272 -19.65 1.28 21.45
CA HIS A 272 -18.47 1.89 20.80
C HIS A 272 -18.79 3.06 19.86
N GLN A 273 -19.91 3.76 20.10
CA GLN A 273 -20.42 4.81 19.20
C GLN A 273 -19.39 5.91 18.87
N SER A 274 -18.53 6.30 19.83
CA SER A 274 -17.52 7.35 19.64
C SER A 274 -16.43 6.99 18.63
N LYS A 275 -16.20 5.69 18.38
CA LYS A 275 -15.17 5.18 17.46
C LYS A 275 -15.67 5.12 16.01
N VAL A 276 -16.98 5.14 15.80
CA VAL A 276 -17.58 4.84 14.50
C VAL A 276 -17.88 6.13 13.74
N LYS A 277 -17.22 6.32 12.60
CA LYS A 277 -17.51 7.48 11.75
C LYS A 277 -18.83 7.31 11.03
N ASN A 278 -19.61 8.39 10.98
CA ASN A 278 -20.89 8.46 10.29
C ASN A 278 -21.88 7.37 10.75
N LEU A 279 -21.94 7.10 12.06
CA LEU A 279 -22.84 6.12 12.68
C LEU A 279 -24.31 6.27 12.21
N SER A 280 -24.78 7.50 11.99
CA SER A 280 -26.13 7.78 11.48
C SER A 280 -26.43 7.16 10.12
N THR A 281 -25.40 6.83 9.33
CA THR A 281 -25.52 6.23 8.00
C THR A 281 -25.48 4.70 8.02
N LEU A 282 -25.25 4.09 9.19
CA LEU A 282 -25.30 2.63 9.36
C LEU A 282 -26.76 2.19 9.53
N VAL A 283 -27.39 1.94 8.37
CA VAL A 283 -28.78 1.51 8.25
C VAL A 283 -28.88 0.13 7.60
N CYS A 284 -29.98 -0.56 7.87
CA CYS A 284 -30.33 -1.80 7.21
C CYS A 284 -30.59 -1.59 5.72
N LEU A 285 -30.06 -2.48 4.88
CA LEU A 285 -30.43 -2.56 3.47
C LEU A 285 -31.51 -3.63 3.24
N SER A 286 -31.46 -4.72 4.00
CA SER A 286 -32.42 -5.83 3.98
C SER A 286 -32.77 -6.28 5.41
N PRO A 287 -33.90 -6.96 5.64
CA PRO A 287 -35.00 -7.17 4.70
C PRO A 287 -35.75 -5.86 4.37
N PRO A 288 -36.61 -5.82 3.33
CA PRO A 288 -37.34 -4.60 2.92
C PRO A 288 -38.11 -3.92 4.04
N THR A 289 -38.65 -4.69 4.99
CA THR A 289 -39.41 -4.19 6.15
C THR A 289 -38.59 -3.36 7.13
N LEU A 290 -37.26 -3.56 7.15
CA LEU A 290 -36.34 -2.82 8.01
C LEU A 290 -35.44 -1.86 7.23
N LYS A 291 -35.56 -1.80 5.90
CA LYS A 291 -34.71 -0.95 5.05
C LYS A 291 -34.73 0.50 5.52
N GLY A 292 -33.53 1.08 5.71
CA GLY A 292 -33.35 2.45 6.19
C GLY A 292 -33.41 2.61 7.72
N THR A 293 -33.77 1.56 8.46
CA THR A 293 -33.72 1.58 9.94
C THR A 293 -32.26 1.59 10.39
N ARG A 294 -31.91 2.46 11.36
CA ARG A 294 -30.54 2.47 11.91
C ARG A 294 -30.28 1.18 12.68
N ILE A 295 -29.10 0.61 12.50
CA ILE A 295 -28.74 -0.67 13.13
C ILE A 295 -28.82 -0.57 14.66
N VAL A 296 -28.38 0.56 15.22
CA VAL A 296 -28.40 0.81 16.68
C VAL A 296 -29.80 0.93 17.27
N ASP A 297 -30.85 1.15 16.46
CA ASP A 297 -32.23 1.25 16.94
C ASP A 297 -32.95 -0.11 16.95
N LEU A 298 -32.31 -1.18 16.45
CA LEU A 298 -32.92 -2.51 16.33
C LEU A 298 -33.02 -3.22 17.67
N THR A 299 -34.24 -3.62 18.05
CA THR A 299 -34.45 -4.48 19.22
C THR A 299 -34.43 -5.96 18.85
N THR A 300 -34.02 -6.81 19.79
CA THR A 300 -34.08 -8.28 19.61
C THR A 300 -35.49 -8.79 19.29
N LYS A 301 -36.53 -8.12 19.82
CA LYS A 301 -37.93 -8.45 19.54
C LYS A 301 -38.28 -8.21 18.07
N VAL A 302 -37.84 -7.09 17.48
CA VAL A 302 -38.09 -6.76 16.07
C VAL A 302 -37.45 -7.79 15.13
N LEU A 303 -36.23 -8.22 15.44
CA LEU A 303 -35.49 -9.19 14.63
C LEU A 303 -36.04 -10.62 14.70
N ARG A 304 -36.70 -11.00 15.80
CA ARG A 304 -37.41 -12.30 15.90
C ARG A 304 -38.71 -12.32 15.10
N LEU A 305 -39.33 -11.15 14.88
CA LEU A 305 -40.56 -11.06 14.10
C LEU A 305 -40.28 -11.14 12.61
N THR A 306 -39.15 -10.61 12.13
CA THR A 306 -38.77 -10.68 10.70
C THR A 306 -38.44 -12.09 10.24
N GLU A 307 -37.85 -12.95 11.08
CA GLU A 307 -37.61 -14.37 10.75
C GLU A 307 -38.89 -15.17 10.53
N ARG A 308 -39.96 -14.85 11.27
CA ARG A 308 -41.25 -15.54 11.08
C ARG A 308 -41.78 -15.32 9.66
N TRP A 309 -41.58 -14.16 9.06
CA TRP A 309 -42.05 -13.88 7.70
C TRP A 309 -41.24 -14.58 6.61
N ILE A 310 -39.94 -14.83 6.83
CA ILE A 310 -39.08 -15.52 5.86
C ILE A 310 -39.44 -17.01 5.75
N ASN A 311 -39.94 -17.63 6.83
CA ASN A 311 -40.34 -19.04 6.84
C ASN A 311 -41.79 -19.30 6.35
N PHE A 312 -42.52 -18.27 5.92
CA PHE A 312 -43.90 -18.38 5.40
C PHE A 312 -44.05 -17.99 3.92
N VAL A 313 -42.94 -17.79 3.20
CA VAL A 313 -42.88 -17.57 1.74
C VAL A 313 -42.00 -18.64 1.12
#